data_AF-A0A954WFK3-F1
#
_entry.id   AF-A0A954WFK3-F1
#
_cell.length_a   1.000
_cell.length_b   1.000
_cell.length_c   1.000
_cell.angle_alpha   90.00
_cell.angle_beta   90.00
_cell.angle_gamma   90.00
#
_symmetry.space_group_name_H-M   'P 1'
#
loop_
_entity.id
_entity.type
_entity.pdbx_description
1 polymer ?
#
loop_
_entity_poly.entity_id
_entity_poly.type
_entity_poly.pdbx_seq_one_letter_code
_entity_poly.pdbx_strand_id
1 'polypeptide(L)'
;MTLVMLGQTIPDWANNFLMPIWLLGLGALLGILVLLVLWAVAFGVGLLPGCGKIRMAAHEAPRIVQEGPMAFLSVAILAMAGFGVLGFALMRDSLDIVESLRRLPVVGEVPYQKLVEATPRDELGEADAAKEATFPVNVNRRELDTIQIQSSENVLIYSKPFAEGVRREGFDVAAGIPFNWSRNSSSIDDFPDGMVTELYVVNRGNRPADISMVVNLRPANPEVRHIVITAVCVVVVTLLYFVLAVFMPRLSAIALATFKSEVAAPMFLILVGLGVVGLAIFVILPYNTLGEDIKMLKDNGLTLIMLFGMLQAVWAAGTSVSEEVEGRTALTVLS
;
A
#
# COMPACT_ATOMS: atom_id res chain seq x y z
N MET A 1 23.40 4.14 -21.50
CA MET A 1 22.51 5.17 -20.92
C MET A 1 21.36 4.43 -20.28
N THR A 2 21.45 4.19 -18.97
CA THR A 2 20.53 3.29 -18.23
C THR A 2 19.13 3.91 -18.16
N LEU A 3 18.08 3.07 -18.20
CA LEU A 3 16.67 3.47 -18.09
C LEU A 3 16.40 4.44 -16.92
N VAL A 4 17.17 4.32 -15.83
CA VAL A 4 17.17 5.20 -14.66
C VAL A 4 17.51 6.67 -15.00
N MET A 5 18.36 6.92 -16.00
CA MET A 5 18.70 8.27 -16.45
C MET A 5 17.57 8.93 -17.25
N LEU A 6 16.62 8.13 -17.78
CA LEU A 6 15.47 8.63 -18.53
C LEU A 6 14.40 9.20 -17.58
N GLY A 7 14.27 8.64 -16.38
CA GLY A 7 13.37 9.12 -15.34
C GLY A 7 13.66 10.57 -14.89
N GLN A 8 14.91 11.03 -14.97
CA GLN A 8 15.32 12.40 -14.63
C GLN A 8 14.79 13.48 -15.60
N THR A 9 14.08 13.09 -16.66
CA THR A 9 13.48 14.03 -17.63
C THR A 9 11.95 14.11 -17.55
N ILE A 10 11.31 13.26 -16.74
CA ILE A 10 9.85 13.29 -16.58
C ILE A 10 9.45 14.55 -15.78
N PRO A 11 8.52 15.38 -16.27
CA PRO A 11 8.02 16.53 -15.53
C PRO A 11 7.37 16.13 -14.19
N ASP A 12 7.48 16.97 -13.16
CA ASP A 12 6.98 16.66 -11.82
C ASP A 12 5.46 16.37 -11.81
N TRP A 13 4.68 17.05 -12.65
CA TRP A 13 3.24 16.79 -12.79
C TRP A 13 2.96 15.37 -13.27
N ALA A 14 3.78 14.84 -14.18
CA ALA A 14 3.61 13.51 -14.74
C ALA A 14 4.05 12.44 -13.73
N ASN A 15 5.12 12.71 -12.97
CA ASN A 15 5.55 11.83 -11.89
C ASN A 15 4.46 11.68 -10.81
N ASN A 16 3.89 12.79 -10.35
CA ASN A 16 2.84 12.79 -9.31
C ASN A 16 1.53 12.17 -9.82
N PHE A 17 1.13 12.45 -11.06
CA PHE A 17 -0.10 11.89 -11.63
C PHE A 17 -0.01 10.38 -11.87
N LEU A 18 1.14 9.90 -12.36
CA LEU A 18 1.32 8.49 -12.68
C LEU A 18 1.67 7.66 -11.44
N MET A 19 2.12 8.28 -10.35
CA MET A 19 2.54 7.61 -9.12
C MET A 19 1.52 6.58 -8.61
N PRO A 20 0.25 6.94 -8.38
CA PRO A 20 -0.73 5.99 -7.90
C PRO A 20 -0.99 4.85 -8.89
N ILE A 21 -0.95 5.13 -10.19
CA ILE A 21 -1.31 4.16 -11.23
C ILE A 21 -0.28 3.04 -11.33
N TRP A 22 1.02 3.36 -11.29
CA TRP A 22 2.05 2.30 -11.33
C TRP A 22 2.17 1.57 -9.99
N LEU A 23 1.89 2.22 -8.85
CA LEU A 23 1.81 1.55 -7.54
C LEU A 23 0.69 0.51 -7.53
N LEU A 24 -0.49 0.83 -8.06
CA LEU A 24 -1.56 -0.16 -8.26
C LEU A 24 -1.11 -1.30 -9.18
N GLY A 25 -0.37 -0.97 -10.23
CA GLY A 25 0.20 -1.96 -11.16
C GLY A 25 1.20 -2.92 -10.48
N LEU A 26 2.08 -2.42 -9.62
CA LEU A 26 2.98 -3.26 -8.82
C LEU A 26 2.22 -4.14 -7.83
N GLY A 27 1.15 -3.60 -7.22
CA GLY A 27 0.24 -4.40 -6.40
C GLY A 27 -0.39 -5.55 -7.20
N ALA A 28 -0.82 -5.29 -8.43
CA ALA A 28 -1.36 -6.31 -9.33
C ALA A 28 -0.31 -7.38 -9.67
N LEU A 29 0.94 -6.98 -9.95
CA LEU A 29 2.06 -7.89 -10.19
C LEU A 29 2.35 -8.76 -8.96
N LEU A 30 2.39 -8.17 -7.77
CA LEU A 30 2.59 -8.91 -6.52
C LEU A 30 1.45 -9.91 -6.28
N GLY A 31 0.19 -9.51 -6.55
CA GLY A 31 -0.96 -10.40 -6.51
C GLY A 31 -0.82 -11.61 -7.47
N ILE A 32 -0.37 -11.38 -8.71
CA ILE A 32 -0.08 -12.46 -9.67
C ILE A 32 1.00 -13.40 -9.12
N LEU A 33 2.10 -12.86 -8.59
CA LEU A 33 3.18 -13.68 -8.03
C LEU A 33 2.68 -14.55 -6.88
N VAL A 34 1.88 -14.00 -5.97
CA VAL A 34 1.25 -14.76 -4.88
C VAL A 34 0.35 -15.87 -5.44
N LEU A 35 -0.48 -15.58 -6.45
CA LEU A 35 -1.32 -16.59 -7.09
C LEU A 35 -0.51 -17.70 -7.77
N LEU A 36 0.60 -17.36 -8.43
CA LEU A 36 1.51 -18.34 -9.03
C LEU A 36 2.17 -19.23 -7.96
N VAL A 37 2.57 -18.65 -6.83
CA VAL A 37 3.09 -19.42 -5.69
C VAL A 37 2.02 -20.35 -5.13
N LEU A 38 0.79 -19.86 -4.91
CA LEU A 38 -0.32 -20.68 -4.45
C LEU A 38 -0.63 -21.82 -5.43
N TRP A 39 -0.58 -21.54 -6.74
CA TRP A 39 -0.77 -22.55 -7.78
C TRP A 39 0.35 -23.58 -7.79
N ALA A 40 1.61 -23.16 -7.68
CA ALA A 40 2.77 -24.06 -7.59
C ALA A 40 2.71 -24.95 -6.34
N VAL A 41 2.31 -24.39 -5.20
CA VAL A 41 2.07 -25.15 -3.95
C VAL A 41 0.93 -26.14 -4.15
N ALA A 42 -0.20 -25.74 -4.73
CA ALA A 42 -1.32 -26.63 -5.02
C ALA A 42 -0.91 -27.76 -5.98
N PHE A 43 -0.12 -27.46 -7.01
CA PHE A 43 0.43 -28.46 -7.92
C PHE A 43 1.36 -29.44 -7.20
N GLY A 44 2.24 -28.92 -6.34
CA GLY A 44 3.14 -29.73 -5.50
C GLY A 44 2.41 -30.66 -4.55
N VAL A 45 1.40 -30.15 -3.84
CA VAL A 45 0.54 -30.93 -2.94
C VAL A 45 -0.28 -31.95 -3.72
N GLY A 46 -0.70 -31.63 -4.96
CA GLY A 46 -1.42 -32.54 -5.85
C GLY A 46 -0.62 -33.78 -6.28
N LEU A 47 0.70 -33.80 -6.10
CA LEU A 47 1.56 -34.97 -6.35
C LEU A 47 1.51 -35.98 -5.19
N LEU A 48 1.02 -35.59 -4.01
CA LEU A 48 0.94 -36.48 -2.84
C LEU A 48 -0.22 -37.49 -2.97
N PRO A 49 -0.02 -38.75 -2.56
CA PRO A 49 -1.08 -39.76 -2.56
C PRO A 49 -2.20 -39.34 -1.59
N GLY A 50 -3.44 -39.32 -2.09
CA GLY A 50 -4.64 -38.92 -1.33
C GLY A 50 -5.20 -37.53 -1.70
N CYS A 51 -4.45 -36.69 -2.41
CA CYS A 51 -4.85 -35.31 -2.77
C CYS A 51 -5.44 -35.18 -4.18
N GLY A 52 -6.24 -36.15 -4.64
CA GLY A 52 -6.77 -36.19 -6.02
C GLY A 52 -7.59 -34.98 -6.44
N LYS A 53 -8.37 -34.39 -5.51
CA LYS A 53 -9.16 -33.17 -5.78
C LYS A 53 -8.28 -31.93 -6.00
N ILE A 54 -7.20 -31.78 -5.24
CA ILE A 54 -6.25 -30.66 -5.38
C ILE A 54 -5.51 -30.77 -6.71
N ARG A 55 -5.11 -31.98 -7.10
CA ARG A 55 -4.49 -32.25 -8.39
C ARG A 55 -5.38 -31.87 -9.57
N MET A 56 -6.66 -32.21 -9.51
CA MET A 56 -7.64 -31.83 -10.54
C MET A 56 -7.80 -30.31 -10.61
N ALA A 57 -8.00 -29.64 -9.46
CA ALA A 57 -8.11 -28.19 -9.40
C ALA A 57 -6.86 -27.47 -9.93
N ALA A 58 -5.65 -27.95 -9.60
CA ALA A 58 -4.40 -27.37 -10.08
C ALA A 58 -4.22 -27.51 -11.60
N HIS A 59 -4.68 -28.62 -12.20
CA HIS A 59 -4.64 -28.82 -13.64
C HIS A 59 -5.72 -28.03 -14.40
N GLU A 60 -6.88 -27.81 -13.79
CA GLU A 60 -7.98 -27.04 -14.40
C GLU A 60 -7.79 -25.53 -14.24
N ALA A 61 -6.94 -25.09 -13.30
CA ALA A 61 -6.76 -23.67 -13.00
C ALA A 61 -6.37 -22.79 -14.21
N PRO A 62 -5.43 -23.18 -15.10
CA PRO A 62 -5.10 -22.37 -16.26
C PRO A 62 -6.30 -22.19 -17.20
N ARG A 63 -7.12 -23.23 -17.34
CA ARG A 63 -8.32 -23.19 -18.18
C ARG A 63 -9.38 -22.26 -17.60
N ILE A 64 -9.59 -22.31 -16.27
CA ILE A 64 -10.51 -21.41 -15.56
C ILE A 64 -10.08 -19.95 -15.72
N VAL A 65 -8.78 -19.66 -15.69
CA VAL A 65 -8.26 -18.30 -15.88
C VAL A 65 -8.42 -17.81 -17.32
N GLN A 66 -8.29 -18.69 -18.31
CA GLN A 66 -8.39 -18.36 -19.73
C GLN A 66 -9.83 -18.29 -20.26
N GLU A 67 -10.82 -18.70 -19.48
CA GLU A 67 -12.22 -18.72 -19.88
C GLU A 67 -13.06 -17.67 -19.12
N GLY A 68 -14.06 -17.10 -19.81
CA GLY A 68 -15.14 -16.36 -19.15
C GLY A 68 -14.77 -15.01 -18.52
N PRO A 69 -15.43 -14.64 -17.40
CA PRO A 69 -15.16 -13.40 -16.69
C PRO A 69 -13.71 -13.29 -16.22
N MET A 70 -13.11 -14.42 -15.85
CA MET A 70 -11.74 -14.42 -15.34
C MET A 70 -10.71 -14.12 -16.42
N ALA A 71 -10.99 -14.46 -17.69
CA ALA A 71 -10.14 -14.06 -18.81
C ALA A 71 -10.07 -12.53 -18.94
N PHE A 72 -11.20 -11.84 -18.91
CA PHE A 72 -11.24 -10.37 -18.97
C PHE A 72 -10.54 -9.72 -17.78
N LEU A 73 -10.77 -10.25 -16.57
CA LEU A 73 -10.07 -9.80 -15.37
C LEU A 73 -8.56 -10.04 -15.49
N SER A 74 -8.13 -11.20 -15.98
CA SER A 74 -6.70 -11.51 -16.14
C SER A 74 -6.02 -10.57 -17.12
N VAL A 75 -6.67 -10.21 -18.24
CA VAL A 75 -6.15 -9.22 -19.19
C VAL A 75 -6.01 -7.85 -18.54
N ALA A 76 -7.02 -7.41 -17.77
CA ALA A 76 -6.96 -6.15 -17.04
C ALA A 76 -5.84 -6.14 -15.98
N ILE A 77 -5.70 -7.21 -15.19
CA ILE A 77 -4.65 -7.36 -14.18
C ILE A 77 -3.26 -7.41 -14.83
N LEU A 78 -3.11 -8.10 -15.97
CA LEU A 78 -1.86 -8.14 -16.73
C LEU A 78 -1.51 -6.77 -17.34
N ALA A 79 -2.49 -6.03 -17.85
CA ALA A 79 -2.29 -4.67 -18.35
C ALA A 79 -1.85 -3.74 -17.21
N MET A 80 -2.49 -3.82 -16.04
CA MET A 80 -2.09 -3.09 -14.84
C MET A 80 -0.68 -3.48 -14.39
N ALA A 81 -0.35 -4.78 -14.35
CA ALA A 81 0.98 -5.26 -13.97
C ALA A 81 2.06 -4.77 -14.95
N GLY A 82 1.78 -4.80 -16.26
CA GLY A 82 2.65 -4.23 -17.28
C GLY A 82 2.88 -2.74 -17.07
N PHE A 83 1.82 -1.99 -16.77
CA PHE A 83 1.93 -0.57 -16.42
C PHE A 83 2.75 -0.34 -15.14
N GLY A 84 2.61 -1.21 -14.14
CA GLY A 84 3.40 -1.18 -12.90
C GLY A 84 4.89 -1.39 -13.14
N VAL A 85 5.26 -2.35 -13.99
CA VAL A 85 6.67 -2.60 -14.36
C VAL A 85 7.24 -1.42 -15.14
N LEU A 86 6.48 -0.89 -16.10
CA LEU A 86 6.89 0.29 -16.87
C LEU A 86 7.06 1.51 -15.96
N GLY A 87 6.09 1.77 -15.07
CA GLY A 87 6.19 2.87 -14.13
C GLY A 87 7.34 2.72 -13.14
N PHE A 88 7.58 1.52 -12.61
CA PHE A 88 8.74 1.27 -11.75
C PHE A 88 10.08 1.55 -12.45
N ALA A 89 10.18 1.22 -13.73
CA ALA A 89 11.40 1.42 -14.53
C ALA A 89 11.61 2.87 -15.00
N LEU A 90 10.52 3.63 -15.16
CA LEU A 90 10.55 4.99 -15.73
C LEU A 90 10.47 6.09 -14.67
N MET A 91 9.84 5.84 -13.52
CA MET A 91 9.60 6.85 -12.48
C MET A 91 10.82 7.10 -11.60
N ARG A 92 10.93 8.33 -11.10
CA ARG A 92 11.97 8.71 -10.12
C ARG A 92 11.65 8.11 -8.75
N ASP A 93 12.69 7.86 -7.97
CA ASP A 93 12.60 7.41 -6.57
C ASP A 93 11.78 6.11 -6.35
N SER A 94 11.58 5.31 -7.40
CA SER A 94 10.78 4.09 -7.34
C SER A 94 11.34 3.05 -6.37
N LEU A 95 12.67 2.99 -6.23
CA LEU A 95 13.36 2.14 -5.25
C LEU A 95 13.09 2.59 -3.81
N ASP A 96 13.23 3.88 -3.51
CA ASP A 96 12.97 4.44 -2.17
C ASP A 96 11.51 4.20 -1.75
N ILE A 97 10.57 4.35 -2.69
CA ILE A 97 9.15 4.10 -2.46
C ILE A 97 8.92 2.61 -2.14
N VAL A 98 9.47 1.69 -2.95
CA VAL A 98 9.32 0.24 -2.71
C VAL A 98 10.03 -0.21 -1.44
N GLU A 99 11.19 0.37 -1.10
CA GLU A 99 11.92 0.04 0.13
C GLU A 99 11.10 0.37 1.38
N SER A 100 10.29 1.44 1.32
CA SER A 100 9.39 1.77 2.43
C SER A 100 8.29 0.72 2.69
N LEU A 101 8.01 -0.22 1.76
CA LEU A 101 7.14 -1.39 2.03
C LEU A 101 7.66 -2.22 3.20
N ARG A 102 8.98 -2.42 3.28
CA ARG A 102 9.61 -3.23 4.33
C ARG A 102 9.45 -2.60 5.71
N ARG A 103 9.17 -1.30 5.75
CA ARG A 103 9.08 -0.50 6.98
C ARG A 103 7.65 -0.32 7.47
N LEU A 104 6.64 -0.60 6.62
CA LEU A 104 5.22 -0.61 7.02
C LEU A 104 4.90 -1.35 8.34
N PRO A 105 5.44 -2.54 8.65
CA PRO A 105 5.13 -3.23 9.91
C PRO A 105 5.77 -2.58 11.14
N VAL A 106 6.74 -1.67 10.96
CA VAL A 106 7.46 -0.96 12.03
C VAL A 106 6.86 0.42 12.30
N VAL A 107 5.87 0.85 11.50
CA VAL A 107 5.16 2.12 11.68
C VAL A 107 4.23 2.02 12.90
N GLY A 108 4.37 2.96 13.84
CA GLY A 108 3.59 3.00 15.07
C GLY A 108 4.36 3.62 16.23
N GLU A 109 3.89 3.35 17.45
CA GLU A 109 4.59 3.71 18.68
C GLU A 109 5.64 2.65 19.02
N VAL A 110 6.90 3.05 19.03
CA VAL A 110 8.01 2.18 19.44
C VAL A 110 8.49 2.66 20.82
N PRO A 111 8.20 1.90 21.89
CA PRO A 111 8.71 2.21 23.22
C PRO A 111 10.17 1.76 23.36
N TYR A 112 11.00 2.64 23.88
CA TYR A 112 12.37 2.37 24.28
C TYR A 112 12.51 2.69 25.77
N GLN A 113 13.17 1.80 26.50
CA GLN A 113 13.51 2.03 27.90
C GLN A 113 14.97 1.67 28.12
N LYS A 114 15.71 2.56 28.78
CA LYS A 114 17.09 2.29 29.18
C LYS A 114 17.41 3.02 30.46
N LEU A 115 18.10 2.31 31.34
CA LEU A 115 18.69 2.88 32.53
C LEU A 115 20.08 3.44 32.18
N VAL A 116 20.27 4.73 32.41
CA VAL A 116 21.50 5.47 32.08
C VAL A 116 22.19 5.90 33.38
N GLU A 117 23.41 5.43 33.60
CA GLU A 117 24.22 5.82 34.76
C GLU A 117 24.54 7.33 34.75
N ALA A 118 24.88 7.87 35.92
CA ALA A 118 25.24 9.28 36.03
C ALA A 118 26.51 9.58 35.23
N THR A 119 26.48 10.61 34.39
CA THR A 119 27.64 11.01 33.58
C THR A 119 28.75 11.53 34.51
N PRO A 120 30.01 11.09 34.36
CA PRO A 120 31.12 11.59 35.18
C PRO A 120 31.24 13.12 35.06
N ARG A 121 31.59 13.79 36.16
CA ARG A 121 31.67 15.26 36.20
C ARG A 121 33.06 15.77 35.81
N ASP A 122 33.11 16.95 35.20
CA ASP A 122 34.33 17.68 34.86
C ASP A 122 34.91 18.44 36.07
N GLU A 123 36.03 19.15 35.87
CA GLU A 123 36.70 19.92 36.93
C GLU A 123 35.86 21.10 37.46
N LEU A 124 34.81 21.52 36.74
CA LEU A 124 33.85 22.54 37.14
C LEU A 124 32.60 21.96 37.84
N GLY A 125 32.52 20.63 37.96
CA GLY A 125 31.40 19.94 38.59
C GLY A 125 30.16 19.81 37.68
N GLU A 126 30.26 20.13 36.40
CA GLU A 126 29.24 19.90 35.39
C GLU A 126 29.37 18.48 34.82
N ALA A 127 28.29 17.92 34.26
CA ALA A 127 28.36 16.61 33.62
C ALA A 127 29.20 16.69 32.34
N ASP A 128 30.25 15.88 32.25
CA ASP A 128 31.19 15.85 31.13
C ASP A 128 30.48 15.33 29.87
N ALA A 129 30.11 16.24 28.96
CA ALA A 129 29.42 15.91 27.72
C ALA A 129 30.26 15.01 26.79
N ALA A 130 31.57 14.89 27.01
CA ALA A 130 32.43 13.96 26.26
C ALA A 130 32.27 12.49 26.71
N LYS A 131 31.61 12.23 27.84
CA LYS A 131 31.33 10.89 28.40
C LYS A 131 29.84 10.56 28.37
N GLU A 132 29.21 10.88 27.25
CA GLU A 132 27.81 10.56 26.97
C GLU A 132 27.57 9.04 26.88
N ALA A 133 26.41 8.61 27.39
CA ALA A 133 25.94 7.23 27.23
C ALA A 133 25.18 7.10 25.92
N THR A 134 25.42 6.01 25.18
CA THR A 134 24.66 5.74 23.95
C THR A 134 23.31 5.11 24.29
N PHE A 135 22.26 5.54 23.62
CA PHE A 135 20.91 5.00 23.70
C PHE A 135 20.55 4.48 22.30
N PRO A 136 20.55 3.15 22.07
CA PRO A 136 20.30 2.60 20.75
C PRO A 136 18.85 2.87 20.35
N VAL A 137 18.66 3.53 19.21
CA VAL A 137 17.35 3.82 18.61
C VAL A 137 17.45 3.41 17.16
N ASN A 138 16.46 2.76 16.57
CA ASN A 138 16.52 2.44 15.13
C ASN A 138 15.42 3.17 14.39
N VAL A 139 15.66 4.45 14.09
CA VAL A 139 14.64 5.36 13.54
C VAL A 139 15.20 6.13 12.35
N ASN A 140 14.44 6.18 11.27
CA ASN A 140 14.79 7.01 10.11
C ASN A 140 14.22 8.42 10.29
N ARG A 141 15.04 9.44 10.03
CA ARG A 141 14.62 10.85 10.05
C ARG A 141 13.37 11.09 9.21
N ARG A 142 13.20 10.43 8.05
CA ARG A 142 12.04 10.62 7.16
C ARG A 142 10.73 10.10 7.74
N GLU A 143 10.78 9.15 8.67
CA GLU A 143 9.57 8.56 9.30
C GLU A 143 9.28 9.14 10.68
N LEU A 144 10.21 9.88 11.27
CA LEU A 144 10.10 10.42 12.61
C LEU A 144 9.04 11.54 12.65
N ASP A 145 7.92 11.33 13.33
CA ASP A 145 6.85 12.32 13.47
C ASP A 145 6.92 13.02 14.83
N THR A 146 6.84 12.23 15.91
CA THR A 146 6.93 12.72 17.28
C THR A 146 7.79 11.82 18.16
N ILE A 147 8.43 12.43 19.16
CA ILE A 147 9.16 11.72 20.23
C ILE A 147 8.62 12.24 21.55
N GLN A 148 8.19 11.33 22.41
CA GLN A 148 7.84 11.62 23.80
C GLN A 148 8.91 11.02 24.70
N ILE A 149 9.54 11.82 25.54
CA ILE A 149 10.63 11.38 26.42
C ILE A 149 10.23 11.71 27.85
N GLN A 150 10.36 10.73 28.74
CA GLN A 150 10.19 10.91 30.17
C GLN A 150 11.41 10.34 30.87
N SER A 151 11.95 11.12 31.82
CA SER A 151 13.13 10.76 32.60
C SER A 151 12.85 10.99 34.09
N SER A 152 13.44 10.16 34.94
CA SER A 152 13.40 10.31 36.40
C SER A 152 14.39 11.36 36.93
N GLU A 153 15.42 11.70 36.16
CA GLU A 153 16.44 12.72 36.47
C GLU A 153 16.56 13.72 35.31
N ASN A 154 17.27 14.83 35.52
CA ASN A 154 17.51 15.82 34.47
C ASN A 154 18.52 15.27 33.45
N VAL A 155 18.11 15.16 32.20
CA VAL A 155 18.90 14.52 31.14
C VAL A 155 18.90 15.38 29.89
N LEU A 156 20.07 15.49 29.27
CA LEU A 156 20.22 16.06 27.93
C LEU A 156 20.39 14.95 26.90
N ILE A 157 19.65 15.04 25.80
CA ILE A 157 19.72 14.05 24.72
C ILE A 157 20.12 14.74 23.41
N TYR A 158 21.10 14.18 22.73
CA TYR A 158 21.63 14.65 21.45
C TYR A 158 21.44 13.60 20.35
N SER A 159 21.27 14.06 19.11
CA SER A 159 21.14 13.24 17.91
C SER A 159 22.48 12.90 17.24
N LYS A 160 23.59 13.51 17.67
CA LYS A 160 24.94 13.37 17.10
C LYS A 160 25.98 13.16 18.22
N PRO A 161 27.08 12.42 17.97
CA PRO A 161 28.13 12.14 18.95
C PRO A 161 28.95 13.38 19.28
N PHE A 162 29.37 13.60 20.52
CA PHE A 162 30.13 14.78 20.98
C PHE A 162 31.35 15.10 20.10
N ALA A 163 31.56 16.37 19.81
CA ALA A 163 32.65 16.89 18.97
C ALA A 163 33.05 18.25 19.53
N GLU A 164 34.33 18.36 19.87
CA GLU A 164 34.91 19.49 20.58
C GLU A 164 34.75 20.81 19.79
N GLY A 165 34.29 21.87 20.46
CA GLY A 165 34.13 23.20 19.85
C GLY A 165 32.84 23.45 19.07
N VAL A 166 31.92 22.49 18.97
CA VAL A 166 30.63 22.66 18.28
C VAL A 166 29.48 22.78 19.29
N ARG A 167 28.83 23.95 19.35
CA ARG A 167 27.61 24.15 20.16
C ARG A 167 26.44 23.38 19.53
N ARG A 168 25.72 22.61 20.34
CA ARG A 168 24.57 21.80 19.89
C ARG A 168 23.34 22.13 20.67
N GLU A 169 22.21 22.00 19.99
CA GLU A 169 20.90 22.05 20.61
C GLU A 169 20.47 20.61 20.89
N GLY A 170 20.41 20.26 22.18
CA GLY A 170 19.92 18.96 22.64
C GLY A 170 18.52 19.10 23.24
N PHE A 171 17.84 17.98 23.40
CA PHE A 171 16.59 17.90 24.13
C PHE A 171 16.89 17.99 25.62
N ASP A 172 16.47 19.06 26.27
CA ASP A 172 16.53 19.20 27.73
C ASP A 172 15.27 18.60 28.34
N VAL A 173 15.44 17.43 28.97
CA VAL A 173 14.35 16.66 29.59
C VAL A 173 14.47 16.82 31.10
N ALA A 174 13.54 17.58 31.66
CA ALA A 174 13.44 17.76 33.12
C ALA A 174 12.88 16.51 33.80
N ALA A 175 13.35 16.25 35.02
CA ALA A 175 12.91 15.12 35.84
C ALA A 175 11.38 15.13 36.05
N GLY A 176 10.74 14.02 35.70
CA GLY A 176 9.30 13.79 35.91
C GLY A 176 8.36 14.49 34.93
N ILE A 177 8.86 15.34 34.02
CA ILE A 177 8.05 16.07 33.05
C ILE A 177 8.24 15.44 31.66
N PRO A 178 7.15 15.00 30.98
CA PRO A 178 7.27 14.46 29.63
C PRO A 178 7.66 15.58 28.66
N PHE A 179 8.77 15.37 27.97
CA PHE A 179 9.23 16.22 26.88
C PHE A 179 8.67 15.70 25.55
N ASN A 180 7.96 16.57 24.82
CA ASN A 180 7.37 16.21 23.54
C ASN A 180 8.07 16.98 22.42
N TRP A 181 8.73 16.25 21.54
CA TRP A 181 9.29 16.75 20.30
C TRP A 181 8.39 16.38 19.13
N SER A 182 8.20 17.30 18.20
CA SER A 182 7.43 17.08 16.97
C SER A 182 8.12 17.79 15.82
N ARG A 183 8.22 17.10 14.68
CA ARG A 183 8.93 17.61 13.50
C ARG A 183 8.43 18.99 13.05
N ASN A 184 7.13 19.26 13.16
CA ASN A 184 6.53 20.48 12.62
C ASN A 184 6.50 21.66 13.61
N SER A 185 6.72 21.44 14.90
CA SER A 185 6.57 22.48 15.94
C SER A 185 7.85 22.75 16.74
N SER A 186 8.82 21.84 16.69
CA SER A 186 10.06 21.97 17.46
C SER A 186 11.11 22.77 16.68
N SER A 187 11.78 23.71 17.35
CA SER A 187 12.86 24.51 16.78
C SER A 187 14.17 23.72 16.60
N ILE A 188 14.27 22.55 17.24
CA ILE A 188 15.45 21.68 17.24
C ILE A 188 15.25 20.60 16.17
N ASP A 189 15.83 20.79 14.97
CA ASP A 189 15.86 19.80 13.88
C ASP A 189 17.30 19.37 13.57
N ASP A 190 18.01 18.87 14.58
CA ASP A 190 19.42 18.46 14.45
C ASP A 190 19.58 16.95 14.15
N PHE A 191 18.54 16.27 13.67
CA PHE A 191 18.66 14.85 13.32
C PHE A 191 19.50 14.66 12.05
N PRO A 192 20.47 13.73 12.04
CA PRO A 192 21.22 13.42 10.82
C PRO A 192 20.27 12.89 9.73
N ASP A 193 20.59 13.17 8.46
CA ASP A 193 19.85 12.62 7.34
C ASP A 193 20.02 11.09 7.29
N GLY A 194 18.91 10.37 7.11
CA GLY A 194 18.91 8.91 7.03
C GLY A 194 18.59 8.23 8.37
N MET A 195 19.30 7.14 8.67
CA MET A 195 19.04 6.30 9.84
C MET A 195 19.76 6.83 11.07
N VAL A 196 19.01 7.13 12.12
CA VAL A 196 19.50 7.41 13.46
C VAL A 196 19.53 6.10 14.22
N THR A 197 20.74 5.58 14.48
CA THR A 197 20.97 4.28 15.16
C THR A 197 21.23 4.44 16.66
N GLU A 198 21.70 5.61 17.09
CA GLU A 198 22.06 5.90 18.46
C GLU A 198 21.73 7.35 18.78
N LEU A 199 21.14 7.58 19.94
CA LEU A 199 21.03 8.88 20.57
C LEU A 199 22.03 8.95 21.71
N TYR A 200 22.54 10.14 21.99
CA TYR A 200 23.58 10.34 22.98
C TYR A 200 22.99 11.06 24.18
N VAL A 201 23.20 10.49 25.35
CA VAL A 201 22.50 10.88 26.57
C VAL A 201 23.50 11.32 27.62
N VAL A 202 23.31 12.52 28.14
CA VAL A 202 24.08 13.08 29.25
C VAL A 202 23.17 13.19 30.46
N ASN A 203 23.42 12.36 31.46
CA ASN A 203 22.68 12.39 32.72
C ASN A 203 23.32 13.42 33.66
N ARG A 204 22.61 14.53 33.93
CA ARG A 204 23.06 15.60 34.85
C ARG A 204 22.73 15.29 36.31
N GLY A 205 21.94 14.25 36.56
CA GLY A 205 21.59 13.76 37.88
C GLY A 205 22.76 13.06 38.58
N ASN A 206 22.59 12.82 39.89
CA ASN A 206 23.56 12.09 40.71
C ASN A 206 23.20 10.62 40.90
N ARG A 207 22.12 10.17 40.26
CA ARG A 207 21.57 8.82 40.36
C ARG A 207 21.37 8.26 38.95
N PRO A 208 21.28 6.94 38.79
CA PRO A 208 20.91 6.35 37.51
C PRO A 208 19.53 6.86 37.08
N ALA A 209 19.45 7.36 35.85
CA ALA A 209 18.22 7.87 35.25
C ALA A 209 17.51 6.72 34.51
N ASP A 210 16.29 6.41 34.92
CA ASP A 210 15.36 5.62 34.10
C ASP A 210 14.73 6.54 33.05
N ILE A 211 14.99 6.24 31.78
CA ILE A 211 14.52 7.00 30.62
C ILE A 211 13.58 6.11 29.83
N SER A 212 12.33 6.55 29.71
CA SER A 212 11.33 5.97 28.81
C SER A 212 11.08 6.92 27.64
N MET A 213 11.25 6.42 26.43
CA MET A 213 11.06 7.17 25.19
C MET A 213 10.05 6.44 24.32
N VAL A 214 9.02 7.14 23.86
CA VAL A 214 8.06 6.63 22.88
C VAL A 214 8.24 7.40 21.59
N VAL A 215 8.67 6.71 20.54
CA VAL A 215 8.82 7.30 19.21
C VAL A 215 7.60 6.95 18.37
N ASN A 216 6.92 7.95 17.83
CA ASN A 216 5.85 7.75 16.86
C ASN A 216 6.41 7.92 15.44
N LEU A 217 6.29 6.85 14.65
CA LEU A 217 6.74 6.80 13.28
C LEU A 217 5.55 6.90 12.32
N ARG A 218 5.63 7.77 11.33
CA ARG A 218 4.72 7.81 10.18
C ARG A 218 5.40 7.22 8.95
N PRO A 219 4.68 6.51 8.05
CA PRO A 219 5.26 6.01 6.82
C PRO A 219 5.83 7.18 6.01
N ALA A 220 7.06 7.05 5.53
CA ALA A 220 7.67 8.07 4.67
C ALA A 220 6.85 8.27 3.38
N ASN A 221 6.27 7.19 2.85
CA ASN A 221 5.39 7.19 1.69
C ASN A 221 4.09 6.42 2.02
N PRO A 222 2.99 7.09 2.41
CA PRO A 222 1.74 6.41 2.77
C PRO A 222 1.09 5.69 1.57
N GLU A 223 1.40 6.10 0.34
CA GLU A 223 0.84 5.56 -0.90
C GLU A 223 1.20 4.08 -1.13
N VAL A 224 2.28 3.62 -0.51
CA VAL A 224 2.80 2.27 -0.61
C VAL A 224 1.82 1.22 -0.08
N ARG A 225 0.92 1.61 0.82
CA ARG A 225 -0.18 0.77 1.28
C ARG A 225 -1.07 0.29 0.12
N HIS A 226 -1.20 1.06 -0.96
CA HIS A 226 -2.01 0.68 -2.12
C HIS A 226 -1.47 -0.55 -2.83
N ILE A 227 -0.15 -0.78 -2.84
CA ILE A 227 0.46 -2.00 -3.40
C ILE A 227 -0.10 -3.24 -2.70
N VAL A 228 -0.10 -3.23 -1.36
CA VAL A 228 -0.56 -4.37 -0.54
C VAL A 228 -2.05 -4.58 -0.69
N ILE A 229 -2.86 -3.51 -0.62
CA ILE A 229 -4.31 -3.60 -0.77
C ILE A 229 -4.67 -4.18 -2.14
N THR A 230 -4.07 -3.67 -3.22
CA THR A 230 -4.36 -4.16 -4.57
C THR A 230 -3.94 -5.61 -4.76
N ALA A 231 -2.79 -6.01 -4.22
CA ALA A 231 -2.36 -7.41 -4.25
C ALA A 231 -3.36 -8.34 -3.55
N VAL A 232 -3.82 -7.95 -2.35
CA VAL A 232 -4.84 -8.69 -1.60
C VAL A 232 -6.15 -8.75 -2.38
N CYS A 233 -6.62 -7.64 -2.96
CA CYS A 233 -7.84 -7.62 -3.77
C CYS A 233 -7.74 -8.57 -4.97
N VAL A 234 -6.62 -8.55 -5.71
CA VAL A 234 -6.38 -9.45 -6.85
C VAL A 234 -6.43 -10.92 -6.42
N VAL A 235 -5.74 -11.25 -5.32
CA VAL A 235 -5.74 -12.61 -4.77
C VAL A 235 -7.14 -13.03 -4.33
N VAL A 236 -7.83 -12.20 -3.55
CA VAL A 236 -9.16 -12.51 -3.00
C VAL A 236 -10.20 -12.66 -4.10
N VAL A 237 -10.25 -11.74 -5.07
CA VAL A 237 -11.21 -11.81 -6.19
C VAL A 237 -10.97 -13.07 -7.02
N THR A 238 -9.71 -13.38 -7.32
CA THR A 238 -9.36 -14.58 -8.07
C THR A 238 -9.74 -15.84 -7.29
N LEU A 239 -9.34 -15.93 -6.02
CA LEU A 239 -9.66 -17.08 -5.17
C LEU A 239 -11.17 -17.26 -4.98
N LEU A 240 -11.93 -16.17 -4.84
CA LEU A 240 -13.38 -16.23 -4.72
C LEU A 240 -14.01 -16.82 -6.00
N TYR A 241 -13.55 -16.42 -7.18
CA TYR A 241 -13.99 -17.00 -8.44
C TYR A 241 -13.64 -18.50 -8.51
N PHE A 242 -12.43 -18.88 -8.11
CA PHE A 242 -12.00 -20.28 -8.03
C PHE A 242 -12.87 -21.11 -7.08
N VAL A 243 -13.19 -20.58 -5.91
CA VAL A 243 -14.09 -21.22 -4.94
C VAL A 243 -15.47 -21.42 -5.58
N LEU A 244 -16.03 -20.42 -6.24
CA LEU A 244 -17.32 -20.57 -6.93
C LEU A 244 -17.25 -21.64 -8.04
N ALA A 245 -16.19 -21.64 -8.85
CA ALA A 245 -16.01 -22.59 -9.94
C ALA A 245 -15.88 -24.05 -9.44
N VAL A 246 -15.14 -24.27 -8.35
CA VAL A 246 -14.89 -25.62 -7.80
C VAL A 246 -16.07 -26.13 -6.97
N PHE A 247 -16.65 -25.30 -6.11
CA PHE A 247 -17.73 -25.74 -5.22
C PHE A 247 -19.11 -25.70 -5.87
N MET A 248 -19.32 -24.84 -6.87
CA MET A 248 -20.61 -24.67 -7.55
C MET A 248 -20.46 -24.74 -9.09
N PRO A 249 -19.97 -25.85 -9.65
CA PRO A 249 -19.62 -25.94 -11.07
C PRO A 249 -20.80 -25.73 -12.02
N ARG A 250 -22.02 -26.16 -11.63
CA ARG A 250 -23.23 -25.94 -12.43
C ARG A 250 -23.60 -24.46 -12.52
N LEU A 251 -23.53 -23.75 -11.38
CA LEU A 251 -23.78 -22.31 -11.33
C LEU A 251 -22.72 -21.55 -12.14
N SER A 252 -21.46 -21.93 -11.99
CA SER A 252 -20.34 -21.37 -12.75
C SER A 252 -20.52 -21.55 -14.26
N ALA A 253 -20.96 -22.73 -14.72
CA ALA A 253 -21.20 -22.98 -16.14
C ALA A 253 -22.34 -22.13 -16.72
N ILE A 254 -23.44 -21.96 -15.98
CA ILE A 254 -24.54 -21.08 -16.39
C ILE A 254 -24.06 -19.63 -16.43
N ALA A 255 -23.41 -19.16 -15.36
CA ALA A 255 -22.86 -17.79 -15.29
C ALA A 255 -21.85 -17.50 -16.41
N LEU A 256 -21.01 -18.49 -16.76
CA LEU A 256 -20.06 -18.41 -17.87
C LEU A 256 -20.77 -18.23 -19.22
N ALA A 257 -21.84 -18.99 -19.45
CA ALA A 257 -22.63 -18.88 -20.69
C ALA A 257 -23.30 -17.51 -20.79
N THR A 258 -23.99 -17.08 -19.72
CA THR A 258 -24.62 -15.76 -19.64
C THR A 258 -23.61 -14.62 -19.81
N PHE A 259 -22.43 -14.72 -19.20
CA PHE A 259 -21.40 -13.70 -19.37
C PHE A 259 -20.92 -13.60 -20.83
N LYS A 260 -20.72 -14.74 -21.50
CA LYS A 260 -20.27 -14.76 -22.91
C LYS A 260 -21.32 -14.15 -23.85
N SER A 261 -22.61 -14.42 -23.64
CA SER A 261 -23.67 -13.81 -24.46
C SER A 261 -23.79 -12.31 -24.19
N GLU A 262 -23.74 -11.88 -22.93
CA GLU A 262 -23.89 -10.48 -22.55
C GLU A 262 -22.72 -9.60 -22.98
N VAL A 263 -21.48 -10.08 -22.87
CA VAL A 263 -20.30 -9.33 -23.33
C VAL A 263 -20.22 -9.24 -24.86
N ALA A 264 -20.77 -10.22 -25.56
CA ALA A 264 -20.90 -10.18 -27.02
C ALA A 264 -22.02 -9.25 -27.49
N ALA A 265 -22.94 -8.84 -26.60
CA ALA A 265 -24.03 -7.95 -26.95
C ALA A 265 -23.50 -6.55 -27.33
N PRO A 266 -24.01 -5.92 -28.39
CA PRO A 266 -23.58 -4.57 -28.80
C PRO A 266 -23.72 -3.52 -27.69
N MET A 267 -24.74 -3.65 -26.83
CA MET A 267 -25.00 -2.71 -25.74
C MET A 267 -23.84 -2.65 -24.75
N PHE A 268 -23.24 -3.79 -24.41
CA PHE A 268 -22.07 -3.86 -23.53
C PHE A 268 -20.91 -3.05 -24.09
N LEU A 269 -20.56 -3.25 -25.37
CA LEU A 269 -19.46 -2.56 -26.03
C LEU A 269 -19.72 -1.05 -26.12
N ILE A 270 -20.96 -0.63 -26.39
CA ILE A 270 -21.34 0.78 -26.42
C ILE A 270 -21.18 1.43 -25.04
N LEU A 271 -21.67 0.79 -23.97
CA LEU A 271 -21.54 1.33 -22.61
C LEU A 271 -20.09 1.38 -22.14
N VAL A 272 -19.29 0.37 -22.45
CA VAL A 272 -17.85 0.38 -22.14
C VAL A 272 -17.15 1.51 -22.89
N GLY A 273 -17.39 1.65 -24.20
CA GLY A 273 -16.79 2.71 -25.00
C GLY A 273 -17.18 4.12 -24.52
N LEU A 274 -18.47 4.33 -24.26
CA LEU A 274 -18.97 5.61 -23.75
C LEU A 274 -18.49 5.89 -22.32
N GLY A 275 -18.34 4.85 -21.49
CA GLY A 275 -17.74 4.93 -20.16
C GLY A 275 -16.28 5.38 -20.21
N VAL A 276 -15.47 4.78 -21.08
CA VAL A 276 -14.06 5.17 -21.27
C VAL A 276 -13.95 6.61 -21.74
N VAL A 277 -14.75 7.01 -22.73
CA VAL A 277 -14.78 8.40 -23.23
C VAL A 277 -15.23 9.36 -22.14
N GLY A 278 -16.28 9.03 -21.40
CA GLY A 278 -16.80 9.85 -20.29
C GLY A 278 -15.76 10.03 -19.17
N LEU A 279 -15.05 8.97 -18.78
CA LEU A 279 -13.97 9.05 -17.81
C LEU A 279 -12.82 9.95 -18.30
N ALA A 280 -12.44 9.85 -19.58
CA ALA A 280 -11.41 10.73 -20.15
C ALA A 280 -11.84 12.20 -20.16
N ILE A 281 -13.11 12.48 -20.45
CA ILE A 281 -13.68 13.83 -20.38
C ILE A 281 -13.62 14.38 -18.95
N PHE A 282 -13.91 13.56 -17.93
CA PHE A 282 -13.83 13.99 -16.54
C PHE A 282 -12.43 14.33 -16.06
N VAL A 283 -11.37 13.79 -16.67
CA VAL A 283 -10.00 14.22 -16.39
C VAL A 283 -9.73 15.64 -16.90
N ILE A 284 -10.41 16.05 -17.99
CA ILE A 284 -10.20 17.35 -18.63
C ILE A 284 -11.11 18.43 -18.04
N LEU A 285 -12.32 18.11 -17.60
CA LEU A 285 -13.27 19.08 -17.05
C LEU A 285 -13.00 19.69 -15.64
N PRO A 286 -12.11 19.22 -14.75
CA PRO A 286 -12.08 19.69 -13.35
C PRO A 286 -11.56 21.13 -13.15
N TYR A 287 -11.06 21.80 -14.20
CA TYR A 287 -10.30 23.05 -14.09
C TYR A 287 -11.02 24.25 -13.44
N ASN A 288 -12.33 24.16 -13.17
CA ASN A 288 -13.13 25.27 -12.63
C ASN A 288 -13.59 25.10 -11.16
N THR A 289 -13.02 24.16 -10.38
CA THR A 289 -13.55 23.79 -9.05
C THR A 289 -12.75 24.29 -7.83
N LEU A 290 -11.90 25.32 -7.99
CA LEU A 290 -11.20 25.98 -6.86
C LEU A 290 -10.48 25.02 -5.88
N GLY A 291 -9.91 23.91 -6.38
CA GLY A 291 -9.16 22.94 -5.58
C GLY A 291 -9.94 21.73 -5.05
N GLU A 292 -11.20 21.54 -5.45
CA GLU A 292 -11.99 20.31 -5.18
C GLU A 292 -11.99 19.32 -6.39
N ASP A 293 -11.07 19.52 -7.33
CA ASP A 293 -10.97 18.79 -8.60
C ASP A 293 -10.80 17.27 -8.43
N ILE A 294 -9.92 16.84 -7.52
CA ILE A 294 -9.66 15.41 -7.26
C ILE A 294 -10.90 14.71 -6.70
N LYS A 295 -11.68 15.39 -5.86
CA LYS A 295 -12.89 14.82 -5.27
C LYS A 295 -14.01 14.74 -6.31
N MET A 296 -14.21 15.81 -7.08
CA MET A 296 -15.19 15.83 -8.17
C MET A 296 -14.89 14.77 -9.24
N LEU A 297 -13.62 14.56 -9.59
CA LEU A 297 -13.20 13.51 -10.53
C LEU A 297 -13.58 12.11 -10.01
N LYS A 298 -13.31 11.84 -8.73
CA LYS A 298 -13.64 10.55 -8.12
C LYS A 298 -15.14 10.32 -8.03
N ASP A 299 -15.89 11.32 -7.59
CA ASP A 299 -17.34 11.21 -7.40
C ASP A 299 -18.06 11.05 -8.74
N ASN A 300 -17.72 11.87 -9.74
CA ASN A 300 -18.31 11.77 -11.07
C ASN A 300 -17.89 10.49 -11.80
N GLY A 301 -16.61 10.13 -11.72
CA GLY A 301 -16.08 8.91 -12.34
C GLY A 301 -16.74 7.65 -11.76
N LEU A 302 -16.83 7.56 -10.42
CA LEU A 302 -17.50 6.43 -9.77
C LEU A 302 -18.99 6.39 -10.09
N THR A 303 -19.66 7.55 -10.11
CA THR A 303 -21.09 7.65 -10.43
C THR A 303 -21.37 7.19 -11.87
N LEU A 304 -20.52 7.57 -12.83
CA LEU A 304 -20.66 7.15 -14.23
C LEU A 304 -20.49 5.63 -14.40
N ILE A 305 -19.45 5.06 -13.79
CA ILE A 305 -19.22 3.61 -13.80
C ILE A 305 -20.40 2.88 -13.18
N MET A 306 -20.90 3.36 -12.04
CA MET A 306 -22.05 2.79 -11.34
C MET A 306 -23.33 2.86 -12.19
N LEU A 307 -23.59 4.01 -12.82
CA LEU A 307 -24.76 4.20 -13.67
C LEU A 307 -24.75 3.25 -14.87
N PHE A 308 -23.61 3.12 -15.57
CA PHE A 308 -23.51 2.22 -16.72
C PHE A 308 -23.53 0.76 -16.31
N GLY A 309 -22.92 0.40 -15.17
CA GLY A 309 -23.05 -0.94 -14.60
C GLY A 309 -24.50 -1.29 -14.27
N MET A 310 -25.26 -0.34 -13.70
CA MET A 310 -26.67 -0.52 -13.40
C MET A 310 -27.51 -0.66 -14.68
N LEU A 311 -27.28 0.18 -15.69
CA LEU A 311 -27.97 0.07 -16.98
C LEU A 311 -27.69 -1.29 -17.65
N GLN A 312 -26.43 -1.73 -17.66
CA GLN A 312 -26.07 -3.04 -18.19
C GLN A 312 -26.73 -4.18 -17.41
N ALA A 313 -26.80 -4.08 -16.07
CA ALA A 313 -27.44 -5.09 -15.23
C ALA A 313 -28.94 -5.21 -15.50
N VAL A 314 -29.65 -4.07 -15.64
CA VAL A 314 -31.07 -4.05 -15.99
C VAL A 314 -31.30 -4.62 -17.39
N TRP A 315 -30.44 -4.27 -18.35
CA TRP A 315 -30.50 -4.81 -19.70
C TRP A 315 -30.34 -6.34 -19.70
N ALA A 316 -29.28 -6.85 -19.07
CA ALA A 316 -29.00 -8.28 -18.98
C ALA A 316 -30.11 -9.07 -18.26
N ALA A 317 -30.73 -8.48 -17.24
CA ALA A 317 -31.88 -9.08 -16.58
C ALA A 317 -33.11 -9.14 -17.51
N GLY A 318 -33.34 -8.08 -18.30
CA GLY A 318 -34.44 -8.01 -19.25
C GLY A 318 -34.33 -9.01 -20.39
N THR A 319 -33.15 -9.16 -20.99
CA THR A 319 -32.88 -10.14 -22.05
C THR A 319 -33.06 -11.56 -21.52
N SER A 320 -32.50 -11.88 -20.35
CA SER A 320 -32.64 -13.20 -19.72
C SER A 320 -34.09 -13.59 -19.44
N VAL A 321 -34.94 -12.66 -18.97
CA VAL A 321 -36.38 -12.94 -18.76
C VAL A 321 -37.12 -13.10 -20.09
N SER A 322 -36.80 -12.28 -21.09
CA SER A 322 -37.43 -12.36 -22.41
C SER A 322 -37.19 -13.72 -23.07
N GLU A 323 -35.97 -14.24 -22.98
CA GLU A 323 -35.59 -15.54 -23.53
C GLU A 323 -36.40 -16.69 -22.90
N GLU A 324 -36.65 -16.65 -21.58
CA GLU A 324 -37.45 -17.68 -20.89
C GLU A 324 -38.95 -17.60 -21.22
N VAL A 325 -39.48 -16.40 -21.48
CA VAL A 325 -40.87 -16.22 -21.91
C VAL A 325 -41.05 -16.73 -23.35
N GLU A 326 -40.13 -16.39 -24.23
CA GLU A 326 -40.21 -16.73 -25.66
C GLU A 326 -39.92 -18.21 -25.92
N GLY A 327 -39.02 -18.82 -25.13
CA GLY A 327 -38.70 -20.25 -25.16
C GLY A 327 -39.83 -21.19 -24.71
N ARG A 328 -40.95 -20.66 -24.17
CA ARG A 328 -42.09 -21.40 -23.59
C ARG A 328 -41.74 -22.39 -22.46
N THR A 329 -40.52 -22.39 -21.96
CA THR A 329 -40.04 -23.19 -20.83
C THR A 329 -40.77 -22.83 -19.54
N ALA A 330 -41.02 -21.54 -19.30
CA ALA A 330 -41.82 -21.11 -18.14
C ALA A 330 -43.29 -21.59 -18.21
N LEU A 331 -43.88 -21.60 -19.42
CA LEU A 331 -45.26 -22.04 -19.65
C LEU A 331 -45.45 -23.55 -19.51
N THR A 332 -44.41 -24.36 -19.77
CA THR A 332 -44.47 -25.83 -19.62
C THR A 332 -44.29 -26.29 -18.17
N VAL A 333 -43.70 -25.48 -17.30
CA VAL A 333 -43.54 -25.77 -15.87
C VAL A 333 -44.75 -25.31 -15.04
N LEU A 334 -45.52 -24.34 -15.56
CA LEU A 334 -46.74 -23.81 -14.94
C LEU A 334 -48.05 -24.51 -15.39
N SER A 335 -48.02 -25.34 -16.44
CA SER A 335 -49.15 -26.15 -16.92
C SER A 335 -49.15 -27.55 -16.33
#